data_AF-A0A2V7FMT9-F1
#
_entry.id   AF-A0A2V7FMT9-F1
#
_cell.length_a   1.000
_cell.length_b   1.000
_cell.length_c   1.000
_cell.angle_alpha   90.00
_cell.angle_beta   90.00
_cell.angle_gamma   90.00
#
_symmetry.space_group_name_H-M   'P 1'
#
loop_
_entity.id
_entity.type
_entity.pdbx_description
1 polymer ?
#
loop_
_entity_poly.entity_id
_entity_poly.type
_entity_poly.pdbx_seq_one_letter_code
_entity_poly.pdbx_strand_id
1 'polypeptide(L)'
;MRARSAVVLAALVAVGPLASQAKPKPVAKPDSAKADAAKADSTAAPVLVREVYSYEGGGRDPFLSLLKSGDIRPLLSDLKLVGIYYDGRFTARSVAVLRDVTNNKIYRVKPRDIIGRLKVTAIRPREIVFTVQEFGFERQESLQLAKQEVTP
;
A
#
# COMPACT_ATOMS: atom_id res chain seq x y z
N MET A 1 41.53 -1.21 -41.40
CA MET A 1 42.20 0.04 -41.86
C MET A 1 41.72 1.16 -40.95
N ARG A 2 42.58 1.62 -40.01
CA ARG A 2 43.25 2.96 -39.96
C ARG A 2 42.25 4.10 -39.62
N ALA A 3 42.41 4.98 -38.64
CA ALA A 3 43.47 5.41 -37.71
C ALA A 3 42.78 6.04 -36.47
N ARG A 4 43.17 5.82 -35.20
CA ARG A 4 44.23 6.45 -34.37
C ARG A 4 44.29 7.99 -34.36
N SER A 5 44.33 8.51 -33.11
CA SER A 5 44.83 9.81 -32.61
C SER A 5 43.78 10.93 -32.45
N ALA A 6 43.77 11.79 -31.42
CA ALA A 6 44.46 11.88 -30.14
C ALA A 6 43.91 13.11 -29.37
N VAL A 7 43.90 13.04 -28.03
CA VAL A 7 44.34 14.09 -27.07
C VAL A 7 43.51 15.40 -26.87
N VAL A 8 42.92 15.46 -25.65
CA VAL A 8 43.00 16.51 -24.59
C VAL A 8 42.57 17.96 -24.91
N LEU A 9 41.55 18.46 -24.19
CA LEU A 9 41.71 19.63 -23.31
C LEU A 9 40.60 19.69 -22.26
N ALA A 10 41.01 19.65 -20.99
CA ALA A 10 40.21 20.05 -19.85
C ALA A 10 40.09 21.57 -19.82
N ALA A 11 38.89 22.12 -19.60
CA ALA A 11 38.74 23.44 -19.01
C ALA A 11 37.30 23.72 -18.55
N LEU A 12 37.23 24.16 -17.29
CA LEU A 12 36.28 25.09 -16.70
C LEU A 12 34.82 24.67 -16.42
N VAL A 13 34.67 24.28 -15.16
CA VAL A 13 33.52 24.58 -14.28
C VAL A 13 33.05 26.03 -14.46
N ALA A 14 31.76 26.21 -14.75
CA ALA A 14 31.02 27.43 -14.46
C ALA A 14 29.60 27.04 -14.02
N VAL A 15 29.46 26.76 -12.73
CA VAL A 15 28.19 26.61 -12.03
C VAL A 15 27.58 27.99 -11.89
N GLY A 16 26.38 28.20 -12.41
CA GLY A 16 25.62 29.43 -12.18
C GLY A 16 24.16 29.12 -11.91
N PRO A 17 23.67 29.34 -10.68
CA PRO A 17 22.26 29.62 -10.45
C PRO A 17 22.10 31.11 -10.16
N LEU A 18 21.48 31.84 -11.10
CA LEU A 18 20.83 33.11 -10.80
C LEU A 18 19.57 32.80 -9.99
N ALA A 19 19.73 32.65 -8.67
CA ALA A 19 18.64 32.70 -7.72
C ALA A 19 18.72 34.05 -6.99
N SER A 20 17.77 34.92 -7.29
CA SER A 20 17.50 36.15 -6.54
C SER A 20 17.13 35.79 -5.10
N GLN A 21 18.13 35.78 -4.20
CA GLN A 21 17.89 35.72 -2.75
C GLN A 21 17.76 37.14 -2.22
N ALA A 22 16.53 37.52 -1.90
CA ALA A 22 16.23 38.68 -1.08
C ALA A 22 17.00 38.58 0.25
N LYS A 23 17.77 39.62 0.59
CA LYS A 23 18.47 39.73 1.87
C LYS A 23 17.48 39.60 3.03
N PRO A 24 17.65 38.65 3.98
CA PRO A 24 16.83 38.63 5.18
C PRO A 24 17.18 39.84 6.06
N LYS A 25 16.15 40.61 6.39
CA LYS A 25 16.16 41.75 7.31
C LYS A 25 16.44 41.24 8.73
N PRO A 26 17.29 41.88 9.55
CA PRO A 26 17.51 41.45 10.93
C PRO A 26 16.21 41.61 11.71
N VAL A 27 15.68 40.49 12.22
CA VAL A 27 14.56 40.48 13.16
C VAL A 27 15.08 41.01 14.50
N ALA A 28 14.39 42.01 15.05
CA ALA A 28 14.70 42.59 16.34
C ALA A 28 14.67 41.52 17.44
N LYS A 29 15.67 41.58 18.31
CA LYS A 29 15.85 40.73 19.48
C LYS A 29 14.63 40.91 20.40
N PRO A 30 13.91 39.85 20.81
CA PRO A 30 12.86 40.01 21.80
C PRO A 30 13.49 40.41 23.14
N ASP A 31 12.96 41.47 23.73
CA ASP A 31 13.35 41.94 25.05
C ASP A 31 13.18 40.82 26.07
N SER A 32 14.25 40.56 26.81
CA SER A 32 14.32 39.57 27.88
C SER A 32 13.33 39.95 28.97
N ALA A 33 12.13 39.37 28.94
CA ALA A 33 11.28 39.31 30.11
C ALA A 33 12.04 38.53 31.19
N LYS A 34 12.30 39.20 32.31
CA LYS A 34 12.96 38.65 33.49
C LYS A 34 12.18 37.42 33.93
N ALA A 35 12.77 36.24 33.75
CA ALA A 35 12.20 35.00 34.25
C ALA A 35 12.17 35.09 35.79
N ASP A 36 10.97 35.12 36.36
CA ASP A 36 10.79 34.82 37.78
C ASP A 36 11.37 33.44 38.02
N ALA A 37 12.34 33.36 38.93
CA ALA A 37 12.97 32.12 39.34
C ALA A 37 11.94 31.27 40.10
N ALA A 38 11.09 30.56 39.35
CA ALA A 38 10.32 29.47 39.86
C ALA A 38 11.30 28.43 40.41
N LYS A 39 11.17 28.18 41.71
CA LYS A 39 11.89 27.17 42.48
C LYS A 39 11.87 25.87 41.68
N ALA A 40 13.04 25.41 41.24
CA ALA A 40 13.17 24.14 40.52
C ALA A 40 12.71 23.02 41.46
N ASP A 41 11.55 22.45 41.18
CA ASP A 41 11.13 21.20 41.81
C ASP A 41 12.13 20.11 41.41
N SER A 42 12.69 19.42 42.40
CA SER A 42 13.72 18.37 42.23
C SER A 42 13.19 17.07 41.62
N THR A 43 12.02 17.09 40.99
CA THR A 43 11.50 15.97 40.21
C THR A 43 12.14 16.02 38.83
N ALA A 44 12.95 15.00 38.52
CA ALA A 44 13.59 14.83 37.22
C ALA A 44 12.59 15.11 36.09
N ALA A 45 12.98 15.96 35.14
CA ALA A 45 12.13 16.33 34.01
C ALA A 45 11.60 15.06 33.32
N PRO A 46 10.29 14.97 33.02
CA PRO A 46 9.71 13.77 32.46
C PRO A 46 10.35 13.44 31.10
N VAL A 47 10.75 12.19 30.92
CA VAL A 47 11.26 11.69 29.63
C VAL A 47 10.08 11.60 28.67
N LEU A 48 9.99 12.55 27.74
CA LEU A 48 8.98 12.53 26.69
C LEU A 48 9.36 11.48 25.63
N VAL A 49 8.61 10.38 25.60
CA VAL A 49 8.73 9.37 24.53
C VAL A 49 7.85 9.82 23.37
N ARG A 50 8.46 10.22 22.25
CA ARG A 50 7.74 10.52 21.01
C ARG A 50 7.43 9.20 20.31
N GLU A 51 6.17 8.80 20.28
CA GLU A 51 5.72 7.72 19.40
C GLU A 51 5.86 8.17 17.93
N VAL A 52 6.51 7.34 17.12
CA VAL A 52 6.66 7.56 15.67
C VAL A 52 5.91 6.45 14.95
N TYR A 53 4.82 6.80 14.29
CA TYR A 53 4.03 5.87 13.49
C TYR A 53 4.55 5.85 12.05
N SER A 54 4.80 4.66 11.51
CA SER A 54 5.02 4.43 10.08
C SER A 54 3.77 3.78 9.50
N TYR A 55 3.18 4.42 8.50
CA TYR A 55 2.08 3.84 7.74
C TYR A 55 2.65 3.18 6.48
N GLU A 56 2.23 1.94 6.21
CA GLU A 56 2.52 1.28 4.96
C GLU A 56 1.76 1.97 3.82
N GLY A 57 2.48 2.48 2.82
CA GLY A 57 1.90 3.18 1.67
C GLY A 57 2.82 4.25 1.12
N GLY A 58 3.19 4.14 -0.17
CA GLY A 58 4.04 5.12 -0.85
C GLY A 58 3.32 6.42 -1.21
N GLY A 59 4.06 7.39 -1.78
CA GLY A 59 3.55 8.66 -2.27
C GLY A 59 2.65 8.49 -3.49
N ARG A 60 1.39 8.13 -3.25
CA ARG A 60 0.37 7.98 -4.29
C ARG A 60 -0.42 9.27 -4.41
N ASP A 61 -0.80 9.64 -5.63
CA ASP A 61 -1.69 10.77 -5.85
C ASP A 61 -3.05 10.51 -5.19
N PRO A 62 -3.49 11.32 -4.21
CA PRO A 62 -4.76 11.13 -3.52
C PRO A 62 -5.97 11.34 -4.44
N PHE A 63 -5.81 12.02 -5.58
CA PHE A 63 -6.91 12.29 -6.52
C PHE A 63 -7.01 11.26 -7.65
N LEU A 64 -5.99 10.41 -7.83
CA LEU A 64 -6.03 9.36 -8.83
C LEU A 64 -6.82 8.15 -8.34
N SER A 65 -7.92 7.84 -9.03
CA SER A 65 -8.80 6.72 -8.66
C SER A 65 -8.03 5.40 -8.57
N LEU A 66 -8.22 4.66 -7.48
CA LEU A 66 -7.65 3.33 -7.25
C LEU A 66 -8.07 2.30 -8.31
N LEU A 67 -9.21 2.52 -8.97
CA LEU A 67 -9.67 1.66 -10.06
C LEU A 67 -8.77 1.79 -11.31
N LYS A 68 -8.13 2.95 -11.49
CA LYS A 68 -7.22 3.22 -12.61
C LYS A 68 -5.79 2.77 -12.34
N SER A 69 -5.31 2.91 -11.11
CA SER A 69 -3.93 2.55 -10.75
C SER A 69 -3.69 1.04 -10.65
N GLY A 70 -4.77 0.24 -10.50
CA GLY A 70 -4.66 -1.22 -10.41
C GLY A 70 -4.28 -1.73 -9.01
N ASP A 71 -3.89 -0.87 -8.07
CA ASP A 71 -3.52 -1.24 -6.69
C ASP A 71 -4.65 -1.98 -5.95
N ILE A 72 -5.89 -1.74 -6.37
CA ILE A 72 -7.09 -2.33 -5.79
C ILE A 72 -7.42 -3.74 -6.32
N ARG A 73 -6.83 -4.14 -7.46
CA ARG A 73 -7.17 -5.38 -8.17
C ARG A 73 -6.42 -6.58 -7.58
N PRO A 74 -7.02 -7.79 -7.59
CA PRO A 74 -8.34 -8.10 -8.14
C PRO A 74 -9.50 -7.68 -7.21
N LEU A 75 -10.59 -7.21 -7.82
CA LEU A 75 -11.87 -6.99 -7.13
C LEU A 75 -12.65 -8.31 -7.05
N LEU A 76 -13.56 -8.43 -6.07
CA LEU A 76 -14.41 -9.63 -5.98
C LEU A 76 -15.30 -9.79 -7.22
N SER A 77 -15.80 -8.69 -7.78
CA SER A 77 -16.62 -8.68 -9.01
C SER A 77 -15.90 -9.23 -10.24
N ASP A 78 -14.57 -9.11 -10.26
CA ASP A 78 -13.74 -9.54 -11.38
C ASP A 78 -13.37 -11.02 -11.26
N LEU A 79 -13.56 -11.62 -10.08
CA LEU A 79 -13.26 -13.02 -9.81
C LEU A 79 -14.48 -13.90 -10.12
N LYS A 80 -14.23 -14.97 -10.87
CA LYS A 80 -15.18 -16.06 -11.08
C LYS A 80 -14.67 -17.30 -10.39
N LEU A 81 -15.52 -17.91 -9.56
CA LEU A 81 -15.25 -19.21 -8.96
C LEU A 81 -15.40 -20.29 -10.03
N VAL A 82 -14.31 -20.97 -10.36
CA VAL A 82 -14.26 -22.00 -11.41
C VAL A 82 -14.49 -23.39 -10.82
N GLY A 83 -13.93 -23.66 -9.64
CA GLY A 83 -14.05 -24.95 -9.00
C GLY A 83 -13.63 -24.92 -7.53
N ILE A 84 -14.11 -25.91 -6.78
CA ILE A 84 -13.76 -26.11 -5.38
C ILE A 84 -13.39 -27.58 -5.19
N TYR A 85 -12.20 -27.83 -4.65
CA TYR A 85 -11.81 -29.12 -4.08
C TYR A 85 -12.09 -29.05 -2.59
N TYR A 86 -13.24 -29.57 -2.18
CA TYR A 86 -13.68 -29.52 -0.79
C TYR A 86 -13.34 -30.81 -0.05
N ASP A 87 -12.62 -30.70 1.07
CA ASP A 87 -12.42 -31.81 2.02
C ASP A 87 -13.36 -31.60 3.21
N GLY A 88 -14.39 -32.45 3.32
CA GLY A 88 -15.38 -32.37 4.40
C GLY A 88 -14.87 -32.81 5.76
N ARG A 89 -13.75 -33.54 5.84
CA ARG A 89 -13.14 -33.95 7.12
C ARG A 89 -12.20 -32.86 7.64
N PHE A 90 -11.48 -32.21 6.74
CA PHE A 90 -10.54 -31.14 7.07
C PHE A 90 -10.75 -29.92 6.18
N THR A 91 -11.65 -29.01 6.60
CA THR A 91 -11.96 -27.78 5.83
C THR A 91 -10.72 -26.94 5.51
N ALA A 92 -9.68 -26.99 6.34
CA ALA A 92 -8.41 -26.29 6.12
C ALA A 92 -7.62 -26.79 4.89
N ARG A 93 -7.89 -28.01 4.41
CA ARG A 93 -7.26 -28.60 3.22
C ARG A 93 -8.02 -28.29 1.93
N SER A 94 -9.21 -27.70 2.04
CA SER A 94 -10.00 -27.32 0.88
C SER A 94 -9.26 -26.28 0.03
N VAL A 95 -9.43 -26.37 -1.28
CA VAL A 95 -8.80 -25.45 -2.24
C VAL A 95 -9.86 -24.92 -3.18
N ALA A 96 -9.94 -23.61 -3.32
CA ALA A 96 -10.77 -22.96 -4.33
C ALA A 96 -9.90 -22.49 -5.49
N VAL A 97 -10.44 -22.60 -6.70
CA VAL A 97 -9.81 -22.12 -7.93
C VAL A 97 -10.67 -20.99 -8.47
N LEU A 98 -10.10 -19.79 -8.51
CA LEU A 98 -10.71 -18.59 -9.05
C LEU A 98 -10.01 -18.18 -10.34
N ARG A 99 -10.79 -17.60 -11.26
CA ARG A 99 -10.27 -16.97 -12.48
C ARG A 99 -10.65 -15.50 -12.44
N ASP A 100 -9.68 -14.63 -12.63
CA ASP A 100 -9.90 -13.21 -12.83
C ASP A 100 -10.24 -12.96 -14.30
N VAL A 101 -11.38 -12.32 -14.54
CA VAL A 101 -11.92 -12.03 -15.87
C VAL A 101 -11.11 -10.94 -16.58
N THR A 102 -10.42 -10.08 -15.83
CA THR A 102 -9.77 -8.89 -16.37
C THR A 102 -8.39 -9.19 -16.95
N ASN A 103 -7.65 -10.11 -16.31
CA ASN A 103 -6.30 -10.52 -16.73
C ASN A 103 -6.19 -12.02 -17.07
N ASN A 104 -7.29 -12.78 -16.99
CA ASN A 104 -7.34 -14.23 -17.18
C ASN A 104 -6.42 -15.04 -16.24
N LYS A 105 -5.96 -14.45 -15.15
CA LYS A 105 -5.10 -15.12 -14.17
C LYS A 105 -5.91 -16.09 -13.32
N ILE A 106 -5.32 -17.24 -13.03
CA ILE A 106 -5.91 -18.27 -12.17
C ILE A 106 -5.28 -18.15 -10.78
N TYR A 107 -6.13 -18.01 -9.77
CA TYR A 107 -5.75 -18.00 -8.36
C TYR A 107 -6.20 -19.31 -7.72
N ARG A 108 -5.25 -20.01 -7.08
CA ARG A 108 -5.54 -21.20 -6.27
C ARG A 108 -5.37 -20.80 -4.82
N VAL A 109 -6.43 -20.86 -4.04
CA VAL A 109 -6.42 -20.36 -2.66
C VAL A 109 -6.96 -21.37 -1.67
N LYS A 110 -6.39 -21.30 -0.48
CA LYS A 110 -6.76 -22.05 0.71
C LYS A 110 -7.44 -21.13 1.73
N PRO A 111 -8.08 -21.67 2.76
CA PRO A 111 -8.59 -20.87 3.86
C PRO A 111 -7.45 -20.05 4.48
N ARG A 112 -7.74 -18.77 4.77
CA ARG A 112 -6.80 -17.74 5.28
C ARG A 112 -5.81 -17.15 4.28
N ASP A 113 -5.79 -17.61 3.03
CA ASP A 113 -4.99 -16.96 1.99
C ASP A 113 -5.56 -15.56 1.69
N ILE A 114 -4.68 -14.66 1.24
CA ILE A 114 -5.02 -13.28 0.91
C ILE A 114 -4.73 -13.04 -0.58
N ILE A 115 -5.72 -12.51 -1.30
CA ILE A 115 -5.61 -12.08 -2.70
C ILE A 115 -5.93 -10.58 -2.76
N GLY A 116 -4.91 -9.75 -2.94
CA GLY A 116 -5.09 -8.30 -2.88
C GLY A 116 -5.67 -7.89 -1.52
N ARG A 117 -6.93 -7.46 -1.51
CA ARG A 117 -7.66 -7.04 -0.31
C ARG A 117 -8.74 -8.03 0.13
N LEU A 118 -8.76 -9.21 -0.49
CA LEU A 118 -9.69 -10.28 -0.22
C LEU A 118 -9.01 -11.33 0.64
N LYS A 119 -9.47 -11.51 1.87
CA LYS A 119 -9.03 -12.59 2.75
C LYS A 119 -10.01 -13.75 2.65
N VAL A 120 -9.52 -14.95 2.38
CA VAL A 120 -10.36 -16.16 2.37
C VAL A 120 -10.72 -16.53 3.80
N THR A 121 -12.00 -16.46 4.13
CA THR A 121 -12.50 -16.77 5.48
C THR A 121 -12.88 -18.24 5.59
N ALA A 122 -13.67 -18.73 4.64
CA ALA A 122 -14.10 -20.12 4.62
C ALA A 122 -14.35 -20.60 3.19
N ILE A 123 -14.09 -21.89 2.95
CA ILE A 123 -14.43 -22.56 1.70
C ILE A 123 -15.55 -23.55 2.01
N ARG A 124 -16.68 -23.41 1.32
CA ARG A 124 -17.85 -24.28 1.43
C ARG A 124 -17.98 -25.11 0.14
N PRO A 125 -18.83 -26.15 0.10
CA PRO A 125 -18.92 -27.01 -1.09
C PRO A 125 -19.30 -26.29 -2.39
N ARG A 126 -20.07 -25.20 -2.33
CA ARG A 126 -20.60 -24.48 -3.50
C ARG A 126 -20.29 -22.99 -3.52
N GLU A 127 -19.62 -22.49 -2.49
CA GLU A 127 -19.31 -21.07 -2.37
C GLU A 127 -18.01 -20.89 -1.59
N ILE A 128 -17.35 -19.78 -1.85
CA ILE A 128 -16.22 -19.31 -1.06
C ILE A 128 -16.62 -18.01 -0.38
N VAL A 129 -16.26 -17.88 0.89
CA VAL A 129 -16.55 -16.70 1.71
C VAL A 129 -15.26 -15.91 1.86
N PHE A 130 -15.32 -14.64 1.48
CA PHE A 130 -14.24 -13.69 1.64
C PHE A 130 -14.60 -12.64 2.68
N THR A 131 -13.60 -12.16 3.41
CA THR A 131 -13.64 -10.88 4.10
C THR A 131 -12.88 -9.88 3.23
N VAL A 132 -13.61 -8.88 2.72
CA VAL A 132 -13.09 -7.77 1.93
C VAL A 132 -12.70 -6.66 2.89
N GLN A 133 -11.43 -6.24 2.86
CA GLN A 133 -10.92 -5.12 3.66
C GLN A 133 -10.75 -3.89 2.76
N GLU A 134 -11.63 -2.89 2.91
CA GLU A 134 -11.59 -1.68 2.10
C GLU A 134 -11.76 -0.44 2.97
N PHE A 135 -10.84 0.53 2.86
CA PHE A 135 -10.99 1.86 3.47
C PHE A 135 -11.34 1.85 4.97
N GLY A 136 -10.78 0.91 5.73
CA GLY A 136 -11.07 0.77 7.17
C GLY A 136 -12.38 0.05 7.49
N PHE A 137 -13.11 -0.44 6.48
CA PHE A 137 -14.28 -1.29 6.63
C PHE A 137 -13.95 -2.74 6.28
N GLU A 138 -14.58 -3.66 7.02
CA GLU A 138 -14.55 -5.08 6.71
C GLU A 138 -15.96 -5.53 6.33
N ARG A 139 -16.09 -6.21 5.18
CA ARG A 139 -17.35 -6.79 4.72
C ARG A 139 -17.16 -8.24 4.33
N GLN A 140 -18.09 -9.09 4.75
CA GLN A 140 -18.10 -10.48 4.32
C GLN A 140 -18.94 -10.62 3.05
N GLU A 141 -18.37 -11.23 2.00
CA GLU A 141 -19.06 -11.52 0.75
C GLU A 141 -18.82 -12.97 0.35
N SER A 142 -19.80 -13.59 -0.31
CA SER A 142 -19.68 -14.94 -0.83
C SER A 142 -19.72 -14.94 -2.35
N LEU A 143 -18.86 -15.77 -2.93
CA LEU A 143 -18.84 -16.04 -4.36
C LEU A 143 -19.30 -17.47 -4.59
N GLN A 144 -20.41 -17.62 -5.31
CA GLN A 144 -20.98 -18.93 -5.61
C GLN A 144 -20.37 -19.55 -6.85
N LEU A 145 -20.30 -20.88 -6.86
CA LEU A 145 -19.90 -21.62 -8.03
C LEU A 145 -20.95 -21.41 -9.12
N ALA A 146 -20.51 -20.98 -10.31
CA ALA A 146 -21.41 -20.76 -11.43
C ALA A 146 -22.24 -22.02 -11.68
N LYS A 147 -23.57 -21.87 -11.65
CA LYS A 147 -24.49 -22.96 -11.98
C LYS A 147 -24.32 -23.24 -13.47
N GLN A 148 -23.90 -24.45 -13.84
CA GLN A 148 -23.98 -24.89 -15.23
C GLN A 148 -25.46 -25.02 -15.58
N GLU A 149 -25.97 -24.08 -16.38
CA GLU A 149 -27.25 -24.24 -17.04
C GLU A 149 -27.03 -25.18 -18.22
N VAL A 150 -27.52 -26.42 -18.09
CA VAL A 150 -27.56 -27.36 -19.21
C VAL A 150 -28.75 -26.94 -20.07
N THR A 151 -28.47 -26.26 -21.17
CA THR A 151 -29.49 -25.98 -22.19
C THR A 151 -29.91 -27.32 -22.84
N PRO A 152 -31.21 -27.63 -22.93
CA PRO A 152 -31.71 -28.89 -23.46
C PRO A 152 -31.46 -29.07 -24.97
#